data_AF-A0A496VP76-F1
#
_entry.id   AF-A0A496VP76-F1
#
_cell.length_a   1.000
_cell.length_b   1.000
_cell.length_c   1.000
_cell.angle_alpha   90.00
_cell.angle_beta   90.00
_cell.angle_gamma   90.00
#
_symmetry.space_group_name_H-M   'P 1'
#
loop_
_entity.id
_entity.type
_entity.pdbx_description
1 polymer ?
#
loop_
_entity_poly.entity_id
_entity_poly.type
_entity_poly.pdbx_seq_one_letter_code
_entity_poly.pdbx_strand_id
1 'polypeptide(L)'
;TLDAFNQGLSPEEIAGQRQLQPSTIYTHLSHAIEVGKLKLHQVVKLKKEEIHEIEDKLLERPSEEQNTMKPVFEDFEGKYSYEILRCIRAHLWQIK
;
A
#
# COMPACT_ATOMS: atom_id res chain seq x y z
N THR A 1 -3.49 -14.94 1.79
CA THR A 1 -2.46 -13.92 1.54
C THR A 1 -1.71 -13.58 2.79
N LEU A 2 -2.38 -13.06 3.83
CA LEU A 2 -1.72 -12.60 5.05
C LEU A 2 -0.92 -13.71 5.74
N ASP A 3 -1.46 -14.93 5.85
CA ASP A 3 -0.74 -16.04 6.49
C ASP A 3 0.56 -16.39 5.74
N ALA A 4 0.50 -16.49 4.41
CA ALA A 4 1.67 -16.75 3.57
C ALA A 4 2.70 -15.62 3.66
N PHE A 5 2.25 -14.37 3.71
CA PHE A 5 3.14 -13.21 3.91
C PHE A 5 3.83 -13.24 5.27
N ASN A 6 3.08 -13.59 6.33
CA ASN A 6 3.63 -13.75 7.69
C ASN A 6 4.60 -14.93 7.80
N GLN A 7 4.50 -15.92 6.91
CA GLN A 7 5.48 -17.01 6.77
C GLN A 7 6.74 -16.58 6.00
N GLY A 8 6.82 -15.33 5.55
CA GLY A 8 7.99 -14.74 4.91
C GLY A 8 7.96 -14.75 3.38
N LEU A 9 6.87 -15.20 2.76
CA LEU A 9 6.77 -15.17 1.29
C LEU A 9 6.55 -13.73 0.79
N SER A 10 7.19 -13.40 -0.33
CA SER A 10 7.00 -12.12 -1.01
C SER A 10 5.63 -12.03 -1.69
N PRO A 11 5.13 -10.81 -1.96
CA PRO A 11 3.91 -10.63 -2.76
C PRO A 11 3.95 -11.37 -4.10
N GLU A 12 5.11 -11.43 -4.75
CA GLU A 12 5.34 -12.11 -6.03
C GLU A 12 5.27 -13.64 -5.89
N GLU A 13 5.87 -14.22 -4.84
CA GLU A 13 5.79 -15.65 -4.56
C GLU A 13 4.36 -16.08 -4.26
N ILE A 14 3.65 -15.30 -3.45
CA ILE A 14 2.24 -15.55 -3.11
C ILE A 14 1.37 -15.46 -4.37
N ALA A 15 1.63 -14.47 -5.23
CA ALA A 15 0.93 -14.30 -6.49
C ALA A 15 1.12 -15.52 -7.40
N GLY A 16 2.37 -15.98 -7.55
CA GLY A 16 2.72 -17.17 -8.33
C GLY A 16 2.03 -18.44 -7.83
N GLN A 17 2.09 -18.71 -6.52
CA GLN A 17 1.44 -19.90 -5.93
C GLN A 17 -0.08 -19.91 -6.10
N ARG A 18 -0.70 -18.72 -6.12
CA ARG A 18 -2.15 -18.56 -6.20
C ARG A 18 -2.66 -18.26 -7.61
N GLN A 19 -1.78 -18.20 -8.60
CA GLN A 19 -2.10 -17.82 -9.99
C GLN A 19 -2.83 -16.47 -10.08
N LEU A 20 -2.37 -15.48 -9.29
CA LEU A 20 -2.89 -14.12 -9.25
C LEU A 20 -1.83 -13.13 -9.73
N GLN A 21 -2.24 -11.89 -9.97
CA GLN A 21 -1.31 -10.79 -10.20
C GLN A 21 -0.77 -10.25 -8.85
N PRO A 22 0.49 -9.81 -8.77
CA PRO A 22 1.04 -9.18 -7.56
C PRO A 22 0.18 -8.01 -7.05
N SER A 23 -0.41 -7.21 -7.94
CA SER A 23 -1.33 -6.11 -7.60
C SER A 23 -2.55 -6.57 -6.78
N THR A 24 -3.05 -7.78 -7.01
CA THR A 24 -4.12 -8.38 -6.20
C THR A 24 -3.62 -8.74 -4.81
N ILE A 25 -2.37 -9.19 -4.69
CA ILE A 25 -1.73 -9.48 -3.41
C ILE A 25 -1.56 -8.19 -2.60
N TYR A 26 -1.03 -7.11 -3.20
CA TYR A 26 -0.94 -5.81 -2.55
C TYR A 26 -2.29 -5.24 -2.13
N THR A 27 -3.36 -5.51 -2.88
CA THR A 27 -4.72 -5.14 -2.47
C THR A 27 -5.09 -5.79 -1.14
N HIS A 28 -4.87 -7.10 -1.00
CA HIS A 28 -5.11 -7.81 0.26
C HIS A 28 -4.20 -7.33 1.40
N LEU A 29 -2.93 -7.04 1.12
CA LEU A 29 -1.99 -6.55 2.13
C LEU A 29 -2.35 -5.13 2.60
N SER A 30 -2.77 -4.25 1.70
CA SER A 30 -3.25 -2.91 2.06
C SER A 30 -4.48 -2.98 2.97
N HIS A 31 -5.43 -3.89 2.70
CA HIS A 31 -6.56 -4.10 3.60
C HIS A 31 -6.12 -4.63 4.97
N ALA A 32 -5.14 -5.54 5.02
CA ALA A 32 -4.58 -6.01 6.28
C ALA A 32 -3.90 -4.89 7.08
N ILE A 33 -3.26 -3.92 6.41
CA ILE A 33 -2.72 -2.71 7.04
C ILE A 33 -3.84 -1.83 7.60
N GLU A 34 -4.90 -1.62 6.81
CA GLU A 34 -6.05 -0.79 7.15
C GLU A 34 -6.76 -1.29 8.42
N VAL A 35 -6.90 -2.60 8.59
CA VAL A 35 -7.50 -3.21 9.80
C VAL A 35 -6.48 -3.50 10.91
N GLY A 36 -5.26 -2.97 10.80
CA GLY A 36 -4.23 -3.07 11.84
C GLY A 36 -3.58 -4.46 12.02
N LYS A 37 -3.87 -5.42 11.13
CA LYS A 37 -3.27 -6.77 11.15
C LYS A 37 -1.84 -6.82 10.62
N LEU A 38 -1.41 -5.77 9.91
CA LEU A 38 -0.07 -5.66 9.34
C LEU A 38 0.46 -4.23 9.48
N LYS A 39 1.76 -4.07 9.74
CA LYS A 39 2.41 -2.76 9.76
C LYS A 39 2.93 -2.41 8.37
N LEU A 40 2.83 -1.14 7.99
CA LEU A 40 3.25 -0.64 6.66
C LEU A 40 4.69 -1.06 6.29
N HIS A 41 5.64 -0.89 7.22
CA HIS A 41 7.07 -1.19 6.99
C HIS A 41 7.36 -2.68 6.74
N GLN A 42 6.41 -3.57 7.02
CA GLN A 42 6.55 -4.98 6.68
C GLN A 42 6.42 -5.17 5.16
N VAL A 43 5.54 -4.39 4.51
CA VAL A 43 5.22 -4.48 3.08
C VAL A 43 6.04 -3.49 2.24
N VAL A 44 6.09 -2.22 2.66
CA VAL A 44 6.73 -1.14 1.90
C VAL A 44 8.14 -0.91 2.42
N LYS A 45 9.13 -0.92 1.51
CA LYS A 45 10.56 -0.71 1.80
C LYS A 45 11.04 0.65 1.28
N LEU A 46 10.33 1.71 1.65
CA LEU A 46 10.72 3.10 1.40
C LEU A 46 11.35 3.72 2.64
N LYS A 47 12.11 4.80 2.45
CA LYS A 47 12.61 5.60 3.57
C LYS A 47 11.44 6.31 4.27
N LYS A 48 11.63 6.65 5.55
CA LYS A 48 10.60 7.34 6.34
C LYS A 48 10.21 8.67 5.71
N GLU A 49 11.19 9.39 5.17
CA GLU A 49 10.99 10.68 4.51
C GLU A 49 10.10 10.55 3.28
N GLU A 50 10.28 9.49 2.48
CA GLU A 50 9.45 9.22 1.31
C GLU A 50 8.01 8.85 1.70
N ILE A 51 7.85 8.07 2.79
CA ILE A 51 6.52 7.72 3.30
C ILE A 51 5.78 8.98 3.74
N HIS A 52 6.45 9.86 4.52
CA HIS A 52 5.85 11.11 4.98
C HIS A 52 5.47 12.03 3.79
N GLU A 53 6.32 12.14 2.77
CA GLU A 53 6.01 12.96 1.59
C GLU A 53 4.74 12.46 0.87
N ILE A 54 4.56 11.15 0.77
CA ILE A 54 3.36 10.55 0.18
C ILE A 54 2.13 10.77 1.09
N GLU A 55 2.29 10.64 2.41
CA GLU A 55 1.22 10.91 3.39
C GLU A 55 0.76 12.36 3.32
N ASP A 56 1.69 13.32 3.25
CA ASP A 56 1.38 14.74 3.12
C ASP A 56 0.57 15.00 1.82
N LYS A 57 1.00 14.44 0.69
CA LYS A 57 0.26 14.54 -0.58
C LYS A 57 -1.12 13.91 -0.55
N LEU A 58 -1.31 12.86 0.25
CA LEU A 58 -2.62 12.25 0.47
C LEU A 58 -3.51 13.12 1.37
N LEU A 59 -2.95 13.75 2.39
CA LEU A 59 -3.68 14.62 3.33
C LEU A 59 -4.09 15.97 2.73
N GLU A 60 -3.32 16.50 1.78
CA GLU A 60 -3.63 17.72 1.03
C GLU A 60 -4.89 17.57 0.16
N ARG A 61 -5.38 16.34 -0.07
CA ARG A 61 -6.49 16.06 -0.98
C ARG A 61 -7.87 16.16 -0.33
N PRO A 62 -8.89 16.60 -1.09
CA PRO A 62 -10.29 16.51 -0.68
C PRO A 62 -10.68 15.06 -0.34
N SER A 63 -11.61 14.89 0.60
CA SER A 63 -12.04 13.56 1.06
C SER A 63 -12.54 12.64 -0.06
N GLU A 64 -13.19 13.19 -1.09
CA GLU A 64 -13.63 12.43 -2.27
C GLU A 64 -12.46 11.86 -3.10
N GLU A 65 -11.29 12.48 -3.04
CA GLU A 65 -10.09 12.07 -3.79
C GLU A 65 -9.13 11.20 -2.98
N GLN A 66 -9.25 11.12 -1.66
CA GLN A 66 -8.34 10.36 -0.79
C GLN A 66 -8.25 8.87 -1.14
N ASN A 67 -9.29 8.30 -1.78
CA ASN A 67 -9.29 6.92 -2.27
C ASN A 67 -8.78 6.76 -3.71
N THR A 68 -8.54 7.86 -4.43
CA THR A 68 -8.08 7.86 -5.82
C THR A 68 -6.57 8.04 -5.85
N MET A 69 -5.85 6.99 -6.24
CA MET A 69 -4.38 7.00 -6.24
C MET A 69 -3.77 7.68 -7.48
N LYS A 70 -4.54 7.85 -8.56
CA LYS A 70 -4.05 8.42 -9.83
C LYS A 70 -3.41 9.80 -9.66
N PRO A 71 -4.05 10.78 -9.01
CA PRO A 71 -3.44 12.10 -8.96
C PRO A 71 -2.22 12.15 -8.02
N VAL A 72 -2.15 11.33 -6.94
CA VAL A 72 -0.91 11.19 -6.15
C VAL A 72 0.20 10.53 -6.98
N PHE A 73 -0.13 9.53 -7.79
CA PHE A 73 0.82 8.92 -8.72
C PHE A 73 1.38 9.95 -9.71
N GLU A 74 0.55 10.85 -10.22
CA GLU A 74 0.93 11.92 -11.13
C GLU A 74 1.80 12.99 -10.45
N ASP A 75 1.52 13.36 -9.19
CA ASP A 75 2.35 14.31 -8.40
C ASP A 75 3.81 13.85 -8.27
N PHE A 76 4.01 12.53 -8.23
CA PHE A 76 5.34 11.92 -8.14
C PHE A 76 5.88 11.45 -9.49
N GLU A 77 5.28 11.87 -10.61
CA GLU A 77 5.67 11.48 -11.97
C GLU A 77 5.81 9.96 -12.16
N GLY A 78 4.99 9.18 -11.44
CA GLY A 78 5.02 7.72 -11.46
C GLY A 78 6.19 7.05 -10.73
N LYS A 79 6.96 7.80 -9.92
CA LYS A 79 8.06 7.28 -9.08
C LYS A 79 7.62 6.13 -8.16
N TYR A 80 6.38 6.19 -7.65
CA TYR A 80 5.81 5.18 -6.75
C TYR A 80 4.67 4.43 -7.41
N SER A 81 4.64 3.10 -7.28
CA SER A 81 3.58 2.29 -7.89
C SER A 81 2.24 2.45 -7.15
N TYR A 82 1.14 2.17 -7.86
CA TYR A 82 -0.21 2.20 -7.28
C TYR A 82 -0.36 1.30 -6.06
N GLU A 83 0.33 0.17 -6.04
CA GLU A 83 0.35 -0.79 -4.94
C GLU A 83 0.95 -0.20 -3.66
N ILE A 84 2.08 0.51 -3.80
CA ILE A 84 2.77 1.16 -2.69
C ILE A 84 1.94 2.32 -2.15
N LEU A 85 1.44 3.19 -3.03
CA LEU A 85 0.56 4.31 -2.66
C LEU A 85 -0.67 3.81 -1.90
N ARG A 86 -1.29 2.71 -2.36
CA ARG A 86 -2.45 2.10 -1.70
C ARG A 86 -2.13 1.58 -0.29
N CYS A 87 -0.94 1.02 -0.08
CA CYS A 87 -0.51 0.56 1.24
C CYS A 87 -0.31 1.72 2.21
N ILE A 88 0.28 2.84 1.74
CA ILE A 88 0.46 4.05 2.54
C ILE A 88 -0.90 4.69 2.88
N ARG A 89 -1.80 4.81 1.91
CA ARG A 89 -3.20 5.25 2.15
C ARG A 89 -3.87 4.42 3.25
N ALA A 90 -3.76 3.09 3.17
CA ALA A 90 -4.32 2.19 4.17
C ALA A 90 -3.69 2.36 5.56
N HIS A 91 -2.41 2.71 5.64
CA HIS A 91 -1.74 3.02 6.90
C HIS A 91 -2.25 4.33 7.50
N LEU A 92 -2.45 5.35 6.67
CA LEU A 92 -2.87 6.68 7.09
C LEU A 92 -4.29 6.70 7.66
N TRP A 93 -5.22 5.94 7.05
CA TRP A 93 -6.62 5.86 7.47
C TRP A 93 -7.00 4.46 7.97
N GLN A 94 -6.31 3.97 9.00
CA GLN A 94 -6.69 2.70 9.64
C GLN A 94 -8.10 2.78 10.25
N ILE A 95 -8.85 1.68 10.11
CA ILE A 95 -10.15 1.52 10.77
C ILE A 95 -9.88 1.32 12.27
N LYS A 96 -10.42 2.22 13.08
CA LYS A 96 -10.34 2.15 14.56
C LYS A 96 -11.39 1.22 15.14
#